data_AF-A0A970B359-F1
#
_entry.id   AF-A0A970B359-F1
#
_cell.length_a   1.000
_cell.length_b   1.000
_cell.length_c   1.000
_cell.angle_alpha   90.00
_cell.angle_beta   90.00
_cell.angle_gamma   90.00
#
_symmetry.space_group_name_H-M   'P 1'
#
loop_
_entity.id
_entity.type
_entity.pdbx_description
1 polymer ?
#
loop_
_entity_poly.entity_id
_entity_poly.type
_entity_poly.pdbx_seq_one_letter_code
_entity_poly.pdbx_strand_id
1 'polypeptide(L)'
;MPHWTRTFVRLVEGLNYGVGRFAILGFAVALGVAVAGLLFALEAEASPTGTIDDSPPEAFYVFMLFGGIAALTDLKVILQGGISGAPRIARHLWRMCVGLFIASGSFFLGQQQMLPTFMRGTLWQFLPVLAPVLFMIYWLVR
;
A
#
# COMPACT_ATOMS: atom_id res chain seq x y z
N MET A 1 7.38 4.93 -47.79
CA MET A 1 6.79 5.08 -46.43
C MET A 1 6.65 6.56 -46.09
N PRO A 2 5.46 7.04 -45.66
CA PRO A 2 5.22 8.45 -45.34
C PRO A 2 6.16 8.96 -44.22
N HIS A 3 6.55 10.23 -44.28
CA HIS A 3 7.39 10.84 -43.23
C HIS A 3 6.65 11.00 -41.90
N TRP A 4 5.33 11.23 -41.93
CA TRP A 4 4.47 11.30 -40.74
C TRP A 4 4.43 10.02 -39.91
N THR A 5 4.52 8.85 -40.54
CA THR A 5 4.62 7.57 -39.82
C THR A 5 5.89 7.47 -38.99
N ARG A 6 7.02 8.03 -39.45
CA ARG A 6 8.27 8.05 -38.68
C ARG A 6 8.21 9.03 -37.52
N THR A 7 7.56 10.17 -37.68
CA THR A 7 7.35 11.15 -36.60
C THR A 7 6.41 10.63 -35.53
N PHE A 8 5.32 9.96 -35.93
CA PHE A 8 4.36 9.36 -35.01
C PHE A 8 4.97 8.18 -34.24
N VAL A 9 5.69 7.29 -34.94
CA VAL A 9 6.43 6.19 -34.30
C VAL A 9 7.50 6.73 -33.35
N ARG A 10 8.24 7.79 -33.72
CA ARG A 10 9.20 8.46 -32.80
C ARG A 10 8.54 9.20 -31.63
N LEU A 11 7.31 9.69 -31.76
CA LEU A 11 6.56 10.29 -30.65
C LEU A 11 6.07 9.22 -29.67
N VAL A 12 5.66 8.06 -30.18
CA VAL A 12 5.25 6.90 -29.36
C VAL A 12 6.46 6.21 -28.72
N GLU A 13 7.59 6.10 -29.44
CA GLU A 13 8.87 5.59 -28.93
C GLU A 13 9.59 6.61 -28.02
N GLY A 14 9.32 7.91 -28.19
CA GLY A 14 9.92 9.02 -27.45
C GLY A 14 9.23 9.34 -26.13
N LEU A 15 8.13 8.66 -25.79
CA LEU A 15 7.63 8.59 -24.43
C LEU A 15 8.56 7.69 -23.61
N ASN A 16 9.78 8.16 -23.37
CA ASN A 16 10.56 7.72 -22.24
C ASN A 16 9.66 7.89 -21.02
N TYR A 17 9.10 6.80 -20.50
CA TYR A 17 8.26 6.80 -19.31
C TYR A 17 9.12 7.01 -18.06
N GLY A 18 10.03 7.99 -18.11
CA GLY A 18 11.02 8.26 -17.09
C GLY A 18 10.40 8.31 -15.71
N VAL A 19 11.19 7.96 -14.71
CA VAL A 19 10.80 7.99 -13.30
C VAL A 19 10.29 9.38 -12.94
N GLY A 20 8.97 9.53 -12.92
CA GLY A 20 8.33 10.78 -12.53
C GLY A 20 8.58 11.04 -11.04
N ARG A 21 8.56 12.32 -10.63
CA ARG A 21 8.73 12.74 -9.22
C ARG A 21 7.80 11.98 -8.26
N PHE A 22 6.62 11.57 -8.74
CA PHE A 22 5.66 10.75 -7.99
C PHE A 22 6.15 9.36 -7.62
N ALA A 23 7.02 8.72 -8.42
CA ALA A 23 7.60 7.43 -8.07
C ALA A 23 8.59 7.54 -6.91
N ILE A 24 9.42 8.60 -6.93
CA ILE A 24 10.37 8.89 -5.84
C ILE A 24 9.62 9.24 -4.56
N LEU A 25 8.57 10.08 -4.64
CA LEU A 25 7.72 10.40 -3.50
C LEU A 25 7.01 9.17 -2.95
N GLY A 26 6.44 8.33 -3.83
CA GLY A 26 5.79 7.08 -3.44
C GLY A 26 6.73 6.14 -2.69
N PHE A 27 7.98 6.01 -3.18
CA PHE A 27 9.05 5.25 -2.55
C PHE A 27 9.41 5.81 -1.17
N ALA A 28 9.67 7.13 -1.08
CA ALA A 28 10.07 7.78 0.17
C ALA A 28 8.98 7.63 1.24
N VAL A 29 7.70 7.81 0.88
CA VAL A 29 6.57 7.60 1.78
C VAL A 29 6.51 6.13 2.24
N ALA A 30 6.57 5.18 1.31
CA ALA A 30 6.50 3.75 1.64
C ALA A 30 7.66 3.31 2.55
N LEU A 31 8.87 3.79 2.28
CA LEU A 31 10.04 3.54 3.11
C LEU A 31 9.87 4.17 4.50
N GLY A 32 9.38 5.41 4.57
CA GLY A 32 9.07 6.07 5.84
C GLY A 32 8.06 5.29 6.69
N VAL A 33 6.99 4.77 6.06
CA VAL A 33 6.02 3.89 6.75
C VAL A 33 6.69 2.62 7.25
N ALA A 34 7.56 1.99 6.45
CA ALA A 34 8.25 0.76 6.84
C ALA A 34 9.17 0.98 8.05
N VAL A 35 9.96 2.05 8.00
CA VAL A 35 10.90 2.43 9.08
C VAL A 35 10.12 2.82 10.33
N ALA A 36 9.06 3.64 10.22
CA ALA A 36 8.25 4.01 11.36
C ALA A 36 7.59 2.79 12.03
N GLY A 37 7.05 1.85 11.23
CA GLY A 37 6.48 0.61 11.76
C GLY A 37 7.51 -0.23 12.53
N LEU A 38 8.74 -0.34 12.02
CA LEU A 38 9.81 -1.03 12.73
C LEU A 38 10.20 -0.31 14.04
N LEU A 39 10.35 1.02 14.00
CA LEU A 39 10.72 1.80 15.18
C LEU A 39 9.67 1.69 16.28
N PHE A 40 8.37 1.82 15.94
CA PHE A 40 7.29 1.66 16.92
C PHE A 40 7.16 0.24 17.44
N ALA A 41 7.42 -0.79 16.62
CA ALA A 41 7.43 -2.16 17.11
C ALA A 41 8.53 -2.37 18.16
N LEU A 42 9.75 -1.89 17.89
CA LEU A 42 10.87 -1.98 18.83
C LEU A 42 10.63 -1.17 20.11
N GLU A 43 10.01 0.00 19.98
CA GLU A 43 9.62 0.83 21.13
C GLU A 43 8.54 0.14 21.98
N ALA A 44 7.54 -0.48 21.36
CA ALA A 44 6.51 -1.25 22.05
C ALA A 44 7.12 -2.44 22.82
N GLU A 45 8.03 -3.20 22.19
CA GLU A 45 8.73 -4.32 22.85
C GLU A 45 9.62 -3.88 24.01
N ALA A 46 10.26 -2.71 23.91
CA ALA A 46 11.11 -2.15 24.95
C ALA A 46 10.32 -1.50 26.10
N SER A 47 9.01 -1.25 25.91
CA SER A 47 8.17 -0.61 26.92
C SER A 47 7.88 -1.55 28.10
N PRO A 48 7.67 -1.01 29.33
CA PRO A 48 7.32 -1.84 30.49
C PRO A 48 6.05 -2.67 30.34
N THR A 49 5.11 -2.19 29.50
CA THR A 49 3.82 -2.83 29.23
C THR A 49 3.84 -3.70 27.98
N GLY A 50 4.94 -3.72 27.22
CA GLY A 50 5.03 -4.41 25.93
C GLY A 50 4.12 -3.82 24.85
N THR A 51 3.66 -2.57 24.99
CA THR A 51 2.65 -1.93 24.13
C THR A 51 2.88 -0.43 24.01
N ILE A 52 2.36 0.18 22.93
CA ILE A 52 2.21 1.64 22.79
C ILE A 52 0.71 1.92 22.64
N ASP A 53 0.12 2.73 23.54
CA ASP A 53 -1.32 3.04 23.53
C ASP A 53 -2.20 1.79 23.43
N ASP A 54 -1.93 0.78 24.27
CA ASP A 54 -2.59 -0.54 24.28
C ASP A 54 -2.45 -1.35 22.96
N SER A 55 -1.66 -0.87 22.01
CA SER A 55 -1.37 -1.54 20.76
C SER A 55 -0.13 -2.42 20.91
N PRO A 56 -0.23 -3.72 20.62
CA PRO A 56 0.90 -4.62 20.75
C PRO A 56 1.83 -4.51 19.52
N PRO A 57 3.09 -4.97 19.61
CA PRO A 57 4.10 -4.79 18.57
C PRO A 57 3.67 -5.29 17.19
N GLU A 58 2.85 -6.33 17.14
CA GLU A 58 2.31 -6.95 15.93
C GLU A 58 1.51 -5.95 15.09
N ALA A 59 0.81 -5.00 15.73
CA ALA A 59 0.09 -3.95 15.03
C ALA A 59 1.04 -3.07 14.19
N PHE A 60 2.26 -2.81 14.69
CA PHE A 60 3.27 -2.00 14.02
C PHE A 60 4.05 -2.78 12.96
N TYR A 61 4.28 -4.08 13.17
CA TYR A 61 4.89 -4.96 12.16
C TYR A 61 4.08 -5.05 10.86
N VAL A 62 2.75 -4.89 10.91
CA VAL A 62 1.91 -4.80 9.70
C VAL A 62 2.33 -3.61 8.82
N PHE A 63 2.61 -2.45 9.41
CA PHE A 63 3.09 -1.27 8.67
C PHE A 63 4.50 -1.46 8.14
N MET A 64 5.39 -2.09 8.92
CA MET A 64 6.73 -2.47 8.47
C MET A 64 6.65 -3.37 7.22
N LEU A 65 5.83 -4.43 7.28
CA LEU A 65 5.71 -5.42 6.22
C LEU A 65 5.16 -4.82 4.93
N PHE A 66 3.97 -4.20 4.99
CA PHE A 66 3.32 -3.68 3.79
C PHE A 66 4.01 -2.42 3.26
N GLY A 67 4.52 -1.55 4.15
CA GLY A 67 5.38 -0.42 3.78
C GLY A 67 6.65 -0.89 3.09
N GLY A 68 7.30 -1.94 3.61
CA GLY A 68 8.52 -2.52 3.04
C GLY A 68 8.28 -3.12 1.65
N ILE A 69 7.21 -3.90 1.47
CA ILE A 69 6.82 -4.43 0.15
C ILE A 69 6.55 -3.28 -0.83
N ALA A 70 5.84 -2.24 -0.40
CA ALA A 70 5.57 -1.07 -1.22
C ALA A 70 6.86 -0.31 -1.60
N ALA A 71 7.81 -0.16 -0.68
CA ALA A 71 9.10 0.48 -0.93
C ALA A 71 9.97 -0.34 -1.90
N LEU A 72 10.05 -1.66 -1.72
CA LEU A 72 10.81 -2.56 -2.60
C LEU A 72 10.24 -2.57 -4.02
N THR A 73 8.91 -2.60 -4.16
CA THR A 73 8.25 -2.56 -5.47
C THR A 73 8.40 -1.20 -6.16
N ASP A 74 8.37 -0.09 -5.43
CA ASP A 74 8.64 1.24 -5.99
C ASP A 74 10.11 1.40 -6.40
N LEU A 75 11.06 0.92 -5.58
CA LEU A 75 12.48 0.92 -5.91
C LEU A 75 12.74 0.14 -7.20
N LYS A 76 12.14 -1.05 -7.34
CA LYS A 76 12.22 -1.84 -8.58
C LYS A 76 11.73 -1.03 -9.79
N VAL A 77 10.61 -0.33 -9.68
CA VAL A 77 10.10 0.50 -10.78
C VAL A 77 11.04 1.66 -11.12
N ILE A 78 11.62 2.30 -10.10
CA ILE A 78 12.58 3.40 -10.29
C ILE A 78 13.81 2.88 -11.04
N LEU A 79 14.36 1.74 -10.62
CA LEU A 79 15.53 1.11 -11.24
C LEU A 79 15.24 0.64 -12.69
N GLN A 80 13.99 0.26 -12.98
CA GLN A 80 13.56 -0.13 -14.33
C GLN A 80 13.25 1.06 -15.25
N GLY A 81 13.34 2.30 -14.75
CA GLY A 81 13.06 3.49 -15.55
C GLY A 81 11.57 3.79 -15.74
N GLY A 82 10.68 3.15 -14.96
CA GLY A 82 9.22 3.35 -14.99
C GLY A 82 8.42 2.16 -15.52
N ILE A 83 7.09 2.21 -15.32
CA ILE A 83 6.13 1.22 -15.86
C ILE A 83 4.87 1.91 -16.39
N SER A 84 4.22 1.33 -17.39
CA SER A 84 2.99 1.84 -18.02
C SER A 84 1.94 0.73 -18.20
N GLY A 85 0.71 1.09 -18.56
CA GLY A 85 -0.37 0.13 -18.82
C GLY A 85 -0.83 -0.66 -17.57
N ALA A 86 -1.16 -1.94 -17.78
CA ALA A 86 -1.74 -2.80 -16.73
C ALA A 86 -0.85 -2.95 -15.47
N PRO A 87 0.49 -3.13 -15.55
CA PRO A 87 1.35 -3.17 -14.36
C PRO A 87 1.27 -1.92 -13.48
N ARG A 88 1.11 -0.73 -14.09
CA ARG A 88 0.93 0.52 -13.35
C ARG A 88 -0.37 0.50 -12.56
N ILE A 89 -1.47 0.07 -13.19
CA ILE A 89 -2.80 -0.02 -12.56
C ILE A 89 -2.78 -1.04 -11.43
N ALA A 90 -2.23 -2.24 -11.66
CA ALA A 90 -2.11 -3.29 -10.65
C ALA A 90 -1.36 -2.80 -9.40
N ARG A 91 -0.25 -2.08 -9.59
CA ARG A 91 0.51 -1.47 -8.49
C ARG A 91 -0.33 -0.45 -7.71
N HIS A 92 -1.06 0.43 -8.40
CA HIS A 92 -1.91 1.43 -7.74
C HIS A 92 -3.06 0.79 -6.98
N LEU A 93 -3.73 -0.20 -7.59
CA LEU A 93 -4.82 -0.94 -6.98
C LEU A 93 -4.37 -1.66 -5.71
N TRP A 94 -3.27 -2.42 -5.76
CA TRP A 94 -2.70 -3.09 -4.59
C TRP A 94 -2.44 -2.09 -3.45
N ARG A 95 -1.76 -0.98 -3.73
CA ARG A 95 -1.45 0.04 -2.71
C ARG A 95 -2.70 0.68 -2.10
N MET A 96 -3.72 0.95 -2.92
CA MET A 96 -4.98 1.53 -2.46
C MET A 96 -5.76 0.53 -1.60
N CYS A 97 -5.91 -0.70 -2.07
CA CYS A 97 -6.67 -1.73 -1.37
C CYS A 97 -5.99 -2.19 -0.08
N VAL A 98 -4.67 -2.32 -0.06
CA VAL A 98 -3.92 -2.64 1.17
C VAL A 98 -4.01 -1.50 2.17
N GLY A 99 -3.85 -0.25 1.73
CA GLY A 99 -4.03 0.90 2.61
C GLY A 99 -5.44 0.94 3.22
N LEU A 100 -6.46 0.64 2.42
CA LEU A 100 -7.85 0.56 2.89
C LEU A 100 -8.10 -0.64 3.81
N PHE A 101 -7.48 -1.79 3.55
CA PHE A 101 -7.52 -2.98 4.44
C PHE A 101 -6.94 -2.65 5.81
N ILE A 102 -5.77 -2.01 5.86
CA ILE A 102 -5.13 -1.60 7.13
C ILE A 102 -6.00 -0.56 7.84
N ALA A 103 -6.43 0.50 7.15
CA ALA A 103 -7.24 1.55 7.75
C ALA A 103 -8.58 1.05 8.30
N SER A 104 -9.28 0.19 7.54
CA SER A 104 -10.52 -0.44 7.99
C SER A 104 -10.26 -1.43 9.14
N GLY A 105 -9.19 -2.21 9.11
CA GLY A 105 -8.77 -3.06 10.22
C GLY A 105 -8.54 -2.25 11.51
N SER A 106 -7.78 -1.16 11.42
CA SER A 106 -7.52 -0.26 12.55
C SER A 106 -8.82 0.32 13.13
N PHE A 107 -9.76 0.71 12.28
CA PHE A 107 -11.04 1.27 12.74
C PHE A 107 -11.99 0.21 13.29
N PHE A 108 -12.32 -0.83 12.51
CA PHE A 108 -13.36 -1.80 12.85
C PHE A 108 -12.91 -2.83 13.89
N LEU A 109 -11.65 -3.24 13.88
CA LEU A 109 -11.11 -4.23 14.83
C LEU A 109 -10.37 -3.55 15.99
N GLY A 110 -9.63 -2.47 15.72
CA GLY A 110 -8.84 -1.76 16.72
C GLY A 110 -9.62 -0.74 17.56
N GLN A 111 -10.70 -0.14 17.04
CA GLN A 111 -11.47 0.92 17.71
C GLN A 111 -12.95 0.52 17.92
N GLN A 112 -13.19 -0.70 18.42
CA GLN A 112 -14.54 -1.25 18.54
C GLN A 112 -15.48 -0.41 19.44
N GLN A 113 -14.93 0.36 20.38
CA GLN A 113 -15.67 1.29 21.22
C GLN A 113 -16.44 2.35 20.43
N MET A 114 -15.96 2.72 19.23
CA MET A 114 -16.61 3.70 18.35
C MET A 114 -17.75 3.09 17.52
N LEU A 115 -17.89 1.76 17.50
CA LEU A 115 -18.93 1.09 16.73
C LEU A 115 -20.27 1.02 17.49
N PRO A 116 -21.41 0.90 16.80
CA PRO A 116 -22.69 0.57 17.43
C PRO A 116 -22.64 -0.77 18.18
N THR A 117 -23.41 -0.91 19.26
CA THR A 117 -23.43 -2.12 20.10
C THR A 117 -23.74 -3.40 19.34
N PHE A 118 -24.57 -3.35 18.30
CA PHE A 118 -24.91 -4.52 17.48
C PHE A 118 -23.75 -5.02 16.60
N MET A 119 -22.72 -4.20 16.35
CA MET A 119 -21.56 -4.59 15.53
C MET A 119 -20.36 -5.06 16.36
N ARG A 120 -20.25 -4.65 17.63
CA ARG A 120 -19.11 -4.94 18.51
C ARG A 120 -18.95 -6.45 18.73
N GLY A 121 -17.74 -6.98 18.51
CA GLY A 121 -17.43 -8.41 18.66
C GLY A 121 -18.13 -9.36 17.68
N THR A 122 -18.79 -8.84 16.64
CA THR A 122 -19.52 -9.68 15.66
C THR A 122 -18.73 -9.87 14.36
N LEU A 123 -19.07 -10.91 13.60
CA LEU A 123 -18.49 -11.15 12.26
C LEU A 123 -18.75 -10.02 11.26
N TRP A 124 -19.74 -9.15 11.54
CA TRP A 124 -20.09 -8.02 10.69
C TRP A 124 -18.93 -7.02 10.51
N GLN A 125 -18.01 -6.95 11.48
CA GLN A 125 -16.81 -6.10 11.42
C GLN A 125 -15.83 -6.53 10.33
N PHE A 126 -15.77 -7.83 10.01
CA PHE A 126 -14.83 -8.35 9.03
C PHE A 126 -15.23 -8.00 7.59
N LEU A 127 -16.51 -7.71 7.34
CA LEU A 127 -17.00 -7.39 6.02
C LEU A 127 -16.32 -6.13 5.43
N PRO A 128 -16.32 -4.96 6.10
CA PRO A 128 -15.60 -3.78 5.59
C PRO A 128 -14.08 -3.97 5.61
N VAL A 129 -13.55 -4.82 6.48
CA VAL A 129 -12.11 -5.09 6.55
C VAL A 129 -11.65 -5.93 5.36
N LEU A 130 -12.35 -7.01 5.02
CA LEU A 130 -11.95 -7.94 3.97
C LEU A 130 -12.38 -7.50 2.56
N ALA A 131 -13.38 -6.64 2.43
CA ALA A 131 -13.87 -6.18 1.12
C ALA A 131 -12.76 -5.63 0.21
N PRO A 132 -11.84 -4.74 0.66
CA PRO A 132 -10.75 -4.23 -0.18
C PRO A 132 -9.85 -5.34 -0.74
N VAL A 133 -9.59 -6.38 0.06
CA VAL A 133 -8.74 -7.53 -0.36
C VAL A 133 -9.47 -8.37 -1.42
N LEU A 134 -10.76 -8.64 -1.23
CA LEU A 134 -11.56 -9.36 -2.21
C LEU A 134 -11.65 -8.60 -3.55
N PHE A 135 -11.89 -7.29 -3.50
CA PHE A 135 -11.88 -6.44 -4.69
C PHE A 135 -10.53 -6.44 -5.38
N MET A 136 -9.44 -6.30 -4.62
CA MET A 136 -8.08 -6.33 -5.15
C MET A 136 -7.79 -7.64 -5.88
N ILE A 137 -8.10 -8.79 -5.28
CA ILE A 137 -7.88 -10.11 -5.89
C ILE A 137 -8.69 -10.25 -7.18
N TYR A 138 -9.98 -9.89 -7.14
CA TYR A 138 -10.85 -9.94 -8.33
C TYR A 138 -10.26 -9.16 -9.51
N TRP A 139 -9.83 -7.92 -9.29
CA TRP A 139 -9.31 -7.05 -10.34
C TRP A 139 -7.88 -7.38 -10.77
N LEU A 140 -7.07 -8.02 -9.93
CA LEU A 140 -5.74 -8.50 -10.32
C LEU A 140 -5.80 -9.76 -11.17
N VAL A 141 -6.86 -10.56 -11.03
CA VAL A 141 -7.06 -11.81 -11.79
C VAL A 141 -7.82 -11.57 -13.10
N ARG A 142 -8.69 -10.56 -13.14
CA ARG A 142 -9.60 -10.27 -14.27
C ARG A 142 -8.93 -9.64 -15.48
#